data_AF-D5UI06-F1
#
_entry.id   AF-D5UI06-F1
#
_cell.length_a   1.000
_cell.length_b   1.000
_cell.length_c   1.000
_cell.angle_alpha   90.00
_cell.angle_beta   90.00
_cell.angle_gamma   90.00
#
_symmetry.space_group_name_H-M   'P 1'
#
loop_
_entity.id
_entity.type
_entity.pdbx_description
1 polymer ?
#
loop_
_entity_poly.entity_id
_entity_poly.type
_entity_poly.pdbx_seq_one_letter_code
_entity_poly.pdbx_strand_id
1 'polypeptide(L)'
;MEDVLDDLYGGSLDDFVARRDAAVRAAKAAKDRDLAGRIGSLRKPTVAAWAVNLLVRDDLSLAGALRDLGEGMRDAERSLDGPALRELGKQRRALVSGLVARARRLASDAGQKLSTAAAQEVEHTLTAALADPKVADAVAAGTLTHGTEHVGFGSADAAEGGRGANGTSGGRSASRPPERTAQSVGTRGPADAGSGTSDAADGEGQGDAPAGGDPSTGRASAAGRTSAGNRAEDAERRERERQEREREKQQRRREQAAAAREAAEADLDRARTRHDDAATAEQQAATALEDAERASAEAYEAEEELVRALADVRRRLAEARAVLPRVDEALVAARSAARDRQKAARAAARELERTTNAAVRAREREERLAAET
;
A
#
# COMPACT_ATOMS: atom_id res chain seq x y z
N MET A 1 16.58 -17.43 -12.86
CA MET A 1 15.57 -17.97 -11.91
C MET A 1 14.87 -16.80 -11.24
N GLU A 2 15.61 -15.83 -10.70
CA GLU A 2 15.09 -14.57 -10.16
C GLU A 2 14.13 -13.86 -11.13
N ASP A 3 14.55 -13.56 -12.37
CA ASP A 3 13.68 -12.92 -13.36
C ASP A 3 12.36 -13.67 -13.63
N VAL A 4 12.38 -15.00 -13.52
CA VAL A 4 11.19 -15.85 -13.71
C VAL A 4 10.28 -15.79 -12.49
N LEU A 5 10.85 -15.78 -11.28
CA LEU A 5 10.09 -15.55 -10.06
C LEU A 5 9.45 -14.16 -10.08
N ASP A 6 10.16 -13.19 -10.64
CA ASP A 6 9.70 -11.82 -10.73
C ASP A 6 8.49 -11.65 -11.63
N ASP A 7 8.54 -12.22 -12.82
CA ASP A 7 7.40 -12.25 -13.74
C ASP A 7 6.22 -13.06 -13.17
N LEU A 8 6.50 -14.19 -12.52
CA LEU A 8 5.43 -15.07 -12.02
C LEU A 8 4.67 -14.45 -10.84
N TYR A 9 5.39 -13.99 -9.83
CA TYR A 9 4.82 -13.48 -8.59
C TYR A 9 4.51 -11.97 -8.64
N GLY A 10 4.98 -11.24 -9.66
CA GLY A 10 4.67 -9.83 -9.88
C GLY A 10 3.44 -9.55 -10.75
N GLY A 11 2.99 -10.51 -11.56
CA GLY A 11 1.81 -10.31 -12.42
C GLY A 11 0.47 -10.72 -11.77
N SER A 12 -0.62 -10.61 -12.54
CA SER A 12 -1.98 -11.01 -12.10
C SER A 12 -2.05 -12.47 -11.63
N LEU A 13 -2.79 -12.73 -10.55
CA LEU A 13 -2.97 -14.06 -9.96
C LEU A 13 -3.69 -15.05 -10.89
N ASP A 14 -4.56 -14.55 -11.77
CA ASP A 14 -5.33 -15.40 -12.70
C ASP A 14 -4.44 -16.00 -13.79
N ASP A 15 -3.46 -15.22 -14.23
CA ASP A 15 -2.50 -15.62 -15.27
C ASP A 15 -1.33 -16.44 -14.73
N PHE A 16 -1.20 -16.62 -13.41
CA PHE A 16 -0.05 -17.26 -12.79
C PHE A 16 0.27 -18.65 -13.39
N VAL A 17 -0.76 -19.49 -13.57
CA VAL A 17 -0.58 -20.85 -14.12
C VAL A 17 -0.15 -20.79 -15.58
N ALA A 18 -0.75 -19.88 -16.37
CA ALA A 18 -0.42 -19.70 -17.78
C ALA A 18 1.02 -19.20 -17.95
N ARG A 19 1.44 -18.20 -17.16
CA ARG A 19 2.82 -17.70 -17.14
C ARG A 19 3.80 -18.77 -16.69
N ARG A 20 3.49 -19.55 -15.65
CA ARG A 20 4.33 -20.65 -15.17
C ARG A 20 4.54 -21.69 -16.25
N ASP A 21 3.48 -22.11 -16.92
CA ASP A 21 3.56 -23.11 -17.97
C ASP A 21 4.31 -22.58 -19.20
N ALA A 22 4.18 -21.28 -19.52
CA ALA A 22 4.98 -20.62 -20.55
C ALA A 22 6.48 -20.58 -20.19
N ALA A 23 6.81 -20.22 -18.95
CA ALA A 23 8.19 -20.20 -18.45
C ALA A 23 8.81 -21.61 -18.44
N VAL A 24 8.04 -22.65 -18.07
CA VAL A 24 8.49 -24.06 -18.18
C VAL A 24 8.76 -24.45 -19.64
N ARG A 25 7.89 -24.05 -20.58
CA ARG A 25 8.10 -24.31 -22.01
C ARG A 25 9.35 -23.60 -22.53
N ALA A 26 9.57 -22.34 -22.13
CA ALA A 26 10.75 -21.57 -22.50
C ALA A 26 12.05 -22.22 -21.97
N ALA A 27 12.08 -22.63 -20.70
CA ALA A 27 13.23 -23.33 -20.11
C ALA A 27 13.52 -24.67 -20.81
N LYS A 28 12.47 -25.43 -21.18
CA LYS A 28 12.62 -26.66 -21.98
C LYS A 28 13.18 -26.38 -23.38
N ALA A 29 12.74 -25.31 -24.04
CA ALA A 29 13.25 -24.89 -25.35
C ALA A 29 14.74 -24.48 -25.27
N ALA A 30 15.14 -23.85 -24.17
CA ALA A 30 16.53 -23.55 -23.84
C ALA A 30 17.37 -24.77 -23.40
N LYS A 31 16.78 -25.98 -23.39
CA LYS A 31 17.39 -27.24 -22.94
C LYS A 31 17.81 -27.27 -21.46
N ASP A 32 17.31 -26.36 -20.63
CA ASP A 32 17.54 -26.35 -19.19
C ASP A 32 16.43 -27.13 -18.46
N ARG A 33 16.64 -28.45 -18.31
CA ARG A 33 15.66 -29.34 -17.65
C ARG A 33 15.53 -29.08 -16.15
N ASP A 34 16.60 -28.64 -15.51
CA ASP A 34 16.63 -28.39 -14.06
C ASP A 34 15.86 -27.10 -13.73
N LEU A 35 16.05 -26.04 -14.52
CA LEU A 35 15.24 -24.82 -14.40
C LEU A 35 13.76 -25.10 -14.71
N ALA A 36 13.45 -25.87 -15.76
CA ALA A 36 12.08 -26.24 -16.08
C ALA A 36 11.40 -27.03 -14.94
N GLY A 37 12.13 -27.94 -14.29
CA GLY A 37 11.65 -28.68 -13.12
C GLY A 37 11.38 -27.77 -11.93
N ARG A 38 12.31 -26.85 -11.63
CA ARG A 38 12.16 -25.85 -10.55
C ARG A 38 10.95 -24.95 -10.78
N ILE A 39 10.78 -24.39 -11.97
CA ILE A 39 9.63 -23.53 -12.30
C ILE A 39 8.31 -24.32 -12.19
N GLY A 40 8.28 -25.56 -12.69
CA GLY A 40 7.10 -26.41 -12.63
C GLY A 40 6.66 -26.79 -11.21
N SER A 41 7.60 -26.77 -10.25
CA SER A 41 7.32 -27.03 -8.83
C SER A 41 6.73 -25.83 -8.08
N LEU A 42 6.74 -24.63 -8.69
CA LEU A 42 6.22 -23.42 -8.05
C LEU A 42 4.70 -23.51 -7.86
N ARG A 43 4.27 -23.23 -6.62
CA ARG A 43 2.87 -23.19 -6.24
C ARG A 43 2.24 -21.83 -6.55
N LYS A 44 0.97 -21.88 -6.95
CA LYS A 44 0.12 -20.69 -7.03
C LYS A 44 -0.04 -20.10 -5.62
N PRO A 45 0.25 -18.80 -5.41
CA PRO A 45 0.07 -18.17 -4.12
C PRO A 45 -1.42 -18.01 -3.76
N THR A 46 -1.75 -17.91 -2.47
CA THR A 46 -3.06 -17.42 -2.03
C THR A 46 -3.24 -15.95 -2.41
N VAL A 47 -4.47 -15.44 -2.38
CA VAL A 47 -4.76 -14.03 -2.71
C VAL A 47 -4.01 -13.09 -1.76
N ALA A 48 -3.95 -13.40 -0.47
CA ALA A 48 -3.22 -12.61 0.51
C ALA A 48 -1.69 -12.65 0.27
N ALA A 49 -1.13 -13.84 0.05
CA ALA A 49 0.29 -14.00 -0.24
C ALA A 49 0.71 -13.29 -1.54
N TRP A 50 -0.13 -13.35 -2.58
CA TRP A 50 0.06 -12.60 -3.81
C TRP A 50 0.07 -11.08 -3.57
N ALA A 51 -0.85 -10.56 -2.77
CA ALA A 51 -0.89 -9.13 -2.45
C ALA A 51 0.35 -8.68 -1.67
N VAL A 52 0.89 -9.52 -0.78
CA VAL A 52 2.17 -9.25 -0.10
C VAL A 52 3.35 -9.30 -1.06
N ASN A 53 3.38 -10.26 -1.99
CA ASN A 53 4.41 -10.33 -3.02
C ASN A 53 4.40 -9.08 -3.91
N LEU A 54 3.21 -8.57 -4.26
CA LEU A 54 3.10 -7.31 -5.00
C LEU A 54 3.68 -6.12 -4.21
N LEU A 55 3.40 -6.02 -2.90
CA LEU A 55 3.93 -4.94 -2.05
C LEU A 55 5.46 -4.88 -2.06
N VAL A 56 6.11 -6.03 -1.89
CA VAL A 56 7.58 -6.12 -1.82
C VAL A 56 8.22 -5.77 -3.16
N ARG A 57 7.51 -6.05 -4.26
CA ARG A 57 7.98 -5.78 -5.62
C ARG A 57 7.79 -4.34 -6.06
N ASP A 58 6.74 -3.72 -5.55
CA ASP A 58 6.45 -2.30 -5.74
C ASP A 58 7.41 -1.41 -4.92
N ASP A 59 7.86 -1.90 -3.75
CA ASP A 59 8.81 -1.19 -2.91
C ASP A 59 9.82 -2.14 -2.23
N LEU A 60 11.02 -2.23 -2.80
CA LEU A 60 12.10 -3.07 -2.28
C LEU A 60 12.61 -2.59 -0.90
N SER A 61 12.35 -1.34 -0.51
CA SER A 61 12.74 -0.81 0.80
C SER A 61 11.85 -1.32 1.94
N LEU A 62 10.68 -1.88 1.60
CA LEU A 62 9.70 -2.42 2.55
C LEU A 62 10.32 -3.44 3.53
N ALA A 63 11.18 -4.32 3.02
CA ALA A 63 11.84 -5.33 3.83
C ALA A 63 12.73 -4.71 4.92
N GLY A 64 13.44 -3.63 4.59
CA GLY A 64 14.24 -2.87 5.54
C GLY A 64 13.36 -2.24 6.60
N ALA A 65 12.31 -1.51 6.19
CA ALA A 65 11.39 -0.86 7.11
C ALA A 65 10.72 -1.82 8.11
N LEU A 66 10.31 -3.01 7.65
CA LEU A 66 9.75 -4.05 8.53
C LEU A 66 10.82 -4.61 9.48
N ARG A 67 12.05 -4.82 9.01
CA ARG A 67 13.14 -5.34 9.85
C ARG A 67 13.53 -4.34 10.93
N ASP A 68 13.72 -3.08 10.57
CA ASP A 68 14.17 -2.01 11.47
C ASP A 68 13.12 -1.75 12.57
N LEU A 69 11.84 -1.65 12.19
CA LEU A 69 10.76 -1.48 13.16
C LEU A 69 10.62 -2.72 14.06
N GLY A 70 10.73 -3.93 13.50
CA GLY A 70 10.70 -5.17 14.26
C GLY A 70 11.85 -5.29 15.26
N GLU A 71 13.06 -4.85 14.88
CA GLU A 71 14.22 -4.80 15.77
C GLU A 71 14.01 -3.80 16.91
N GLY A 72 13.58 -2.58 16.61
CA GLY A 72 13.28 -1.58 17.62
C GLY A 72 12.22 -2.05 18.62
N MET A 73 11.18 -2.76 18.16
CA MET A 73 10.16 -3.37 19.03
C MET A 73 10.74 -4.41 19.98
N ARG A 74 11.55 -5.35 19.47
CA ARG A 74 12.20 -6.38 20.30
C ARG A 74 13.21 -5.76 21.28
N ASP A 75 13.91 -4.71 20.88
CA ASP A 75 14.83 -3.98 21.76
C ASP A 75 14.10 -3.29 22.91
N ALA A 76 13.01 -2.59 22.61
CA ALA A 76 12.17 -1.95 23.61
C ALA A 76 11.54 -2.96 24.58
N GLU A 77 11.19 -4.16 24.09
CA GLU A 77 10.70 -5.26 24.93
C GLU A 77 11.80 -5.82 25.84
N ARG A 78 13.00 -6.07 25.28
CA ARG A 78 14.17 -6.53 26.06
C ARG A 78 14.60 -5.54 27.13
N SER A 79 14.50 -4.24 26.86
CA SER A 79 14.82 -3.18 27.82
C SER A 79 13.67 -2.80 28.74
N LEU A 80 12.48 -3.41 28.58
CA LEU A 80 11.25 -3.08 29.32
C LEU A 80 10.88 -1.59 29.24
N ASP A 81 11.12 -0.96 28.09
CA ASP A 81 10.85 0.47 27.87
C ASP A 81 9.38 0.69 27.48
N GLY A 82 8.53 0.87 28.49
CA GLY A 82 7.10 1.10 28.30
C GLY A 82 6.74 2.29 27.40
N PRO A 83 7.37 3.46 27.55
CA PRO A 83 7.22 4.58 26.62
C PRO A 83 7.59 4.23 25.16
N ALA A 84 8.76 3.62 24.93
CA ALA A 84 9.18 3.23 23.58
C ALA A 84 8.23 2.20 22.97
N LEU A 85 7.78 1.20 23.75
CA LEU A 85 6.80 0.21 23.31
C LEU A 85 5.46 0.84 22.89
N ARG A 86 5.01 1.89 23.58
CA ARG A 86 3.79 2.62 23.19
C ARG A 86 3.97 3.34 21.86
N GLU A 87 5.13 3.96 21.63
CA GLU A 87 5.39 4.71 20.42
C GLU A 87 5.60 3.78 19.21
N LEU A 88 6.45 2.77 19.35
CA LEU A 88 6.67 1.73 18.34
C LEU A 88 5.36 0.96 18.04
N GLY A 89 4.49 0.78 19.03
CA GLY A 89 3.15 0.22 18.83
C GLY A 89 2.21 1.09 17.98
N LYS A 90 2.34 2.42 18.02
CA LYS A 90 1.62 3.33 17.10
C LYS A 90 2.23 3.25 15.71
N GLN A 91 3.56 3.30 15.59
CA GLN A 91 4.28 3.19 14.32
C GLN A 91 3.93 1.87 13.61
N ARG A 92 3.88 0.75 14.35
CA ARG A 92 3.40 -0.55 13.84
C ARG A 92 2.02 -0.43 13.20
N ARG A 93 1.03 0.12 13.91
CA ARG A 93 -0.34 0.25 13.38
C ARG A 93 -0.39 1.13 12.15
N ALA A 94 0.34 2.25 12.14
CA ALA A 94 0.40 3.16 11.01
C ALA A 94 1.03 2.49 9.78
N LEU A 95 2.19 1.84 9.96
CA LEU A 95 2.88 1.13 8.89
C LEU A 95 2.02 0.00 8.32
N VAL A 96 1.51 -0.89 9.16
CA VAL A 96 0.72 -2.04 8.71
C VAL A 96 -0.56 -1.60 8.01
N SER A 97 -1.30 -0.63 8.56
CA SER A 97 -2.51 -0.12 7.91
C SER A 97 -2.22 0.57 6.56
N GLY A 98 -1.12 1.33 6.47
CA GLY A 98 -0.65 1.93 5.22
C GLY A 98 -0.29 0.89 4.16
N LEU A 99 0.39 -0.18 4.55
CA LEU A 99 0.75 -1.29 3.66
C LEU A 99 -0.47 -2.09 3.20
N VAL A 100 -1.43 -2.36 4.08
CA VAL A 100 -2.69 -3.02 3.71
C VAL A 100 -3.47 -2.15 2.72
N ALA A 101 -3.51 -0.82 2.93
CA ALA A 101 -4.15 0.10 1.99
C ALA A 101 -3.42 0.13 0.63
N ARG A 102 -2.09 0.08 0.62
CA ARG A 102 -1.27 -0.01 -0.60
C ARG A 102 -1.49 -1.34 -1.33
N ALA A 103 -1.50 -2.48 -0.61
CA ALA A 103 -1.82 -3.79 -1.17
C ALA A 103 -3.20 -3.81 -1.84
N ARG A 104 -4.20 -3.15 -1.25
CA ARG A 104 -5.54 -3.03 -1.85
C ARG A 104 -5.51 -2.24 -3.17
N ARG A 105 -4.72 -1.16 -3.24
CA ARG A 105 -4.53 -0.39 -4.48
C ARG A 105 -3.85 -1.22 -5.55
N LEU A 106 -2.69 -1.80 -5.25
CA LEU A 106 -1.95 -2.66 -6.17
C LEU A 106 -2.79 -3.83 -6.69
N ALA A 107 -3.57 -4.47 -5.81
CA ALA A 107 -4.48 -5.53 -6.21
C ALA A 107 -5.55 -5.02 -7.19
N SER A 108 -6.14 -3.85 -6.91
CA SER A 108 -7.13 -3.22 -7.78
C SER A 108 -6.55 -2.83 -9.14
N ASP A 109 -5.33 -2.30 -9.18
CA ASP A 109 -4.63 -1.92 -10.41
C ASP A 109 -4.31 -3.17 -11.26
N ALA A 110 -4.03 -4.30 -10.59
CA ALA A 110 -3.89 -5.62 -11.22
C ALA A 110 -5.24 -6.29 -11.55
N GLY A 111 -6.37 -5.59 -11.39
CA GLY A 111 -7.70 -6.06 -11.77
C GLY A 111 -8.41 -6.96 -10.76
N GLN A 112 -7.86 -7.15 -9.55
CA GLN A 112 -8.42 -8.02 -8.53
C GLN A 112 -8.75 -7.28 -7.23
N LYS A 113 -10.00 -7.34 -6.78
CA LYS A 113 -10.39 -6.72 -5.50
C LYS A 113 -10.01 -7.62 -4.32
N LEU A 114 -9.23 -7.07 -3.39
CA LEU A 114 -8.89 -7.77 -2.15
C LEU A 114 -10.11 -7.82 -1.22
N SER A 115 -10.57 -9.03 -0.87
CA SER A 115 -11.67 -9.20 0.08
C SER A 115 -11.26 -8.75 1.49
N THR A 116 -12.23 -8.48 2.37
CA THR A 116 -11.95 -8.13 3.77
C THR A 116 -11.12 -9.20 4.48
N ALA A 117 -11.45 -10.47 4.26
CA ALA A 117 -10.71 -11.59 4.85
C ALA A 117 -9.27 -11.68 4.32
N ALA A 118 -9.07 -11.49 3.02
CA ALA A 118 -7.72 -11.49 2.44
C ALA A 118 -6.90 -10.28 2.92
N ALA A 119 -7.52 -9.12 3.12
CA ALA A 119 -6.86 -7.96 3.69
C ALA A 119 -6.43 -8.17 5.16
N GLN A 120 -7.24 -8.89 5.95
CA GLN A 120 -6.89 -9.29 7.32
C GLN A 120 -5.73 -10.29 7.32
N GLU A 121 -5.71 -11.25 6.39
CA GLU A 121 -4.60 -12.20 6.26
C GLU A 121 -3.28 -11.50 5.85
N VAL A 122 -3.35 -10.46 5.01
CA VAL A 122 -2.21 -9.58 4.71
C VAL A 122 -1.73 -8.86 5.98
N GLU A 123 -2.65 -8.27 6.75
CA GLU A 123 -2.34 -7.61 8.02
C GLU A 123 -1.67 -8.55 9.02
N HIS A 124 -2.17 -9.79 9.16
CA HIS A 124 -1.58 -10.82 10.02
C HIS A 124 -0.16 -11.18 9.57
N THR A 125 0.05 -11.35 8.26
CA THR A 125 1.37 -11.69 7.70
C THR A 125 2.39 -10.58 7.94
N LEU A 126 2.00 -9.32 7.73
CA LEU A 126 2.87 -8.16 8.00
C LEU A 126 3.17 -8.01 9.49
N THR A 127 2.18 -8.25 10.35
CA THR A 127 2.39 -8.24 11.81
C THR A 127 3.32 -9.36 12.25
N ALA A 128 3.21 -10.54 11.64
CA ALA A 128 4.12 -11.66 11.90
C ALA A 128 5.56 -11.35 11.46
N ALA A 129 5.73 -10.66 10.34
CA ALA A 129 7.05 -10.21 9.86
C ALA A 129 7.73 -9.25 10.83
N LEU A 130 6.97 -8.35 11.47
CA LEU A 130 7.51 -7.45 12.49
C LEU A 130 7.96 -8.22 13.75
N ALA A 131 7.24 -9.28 14.12
CA ALA A 131 7.56 -10.09 15.29
C ALA A 131 8.77 -11.01 15.07
N ASP A 132 8.85 -11.67 13.92
CA ASP A 132 9.86 -12.70 13.61
C ASP A 132 10.72 -12.32 12.38
N PRO A 133 12.05 -12.14 12.56
CA PRO A 133 12.98 -11.87 11.46
C PRO A 133 12.90 -12.90 10.32
N LYS A 134 12.63 -14.18 10.61
CA LYS A 134 12.53 -15.22 9.58
C LYS A 134 11.31 -15.01 8.69
N VAL A 135 10.21 -14.49 9.26
CA VAL A 135 9.01 -14.15 8.50
C VAL A 135 9.26 -12.89 7.68
N ALA A 136 10.00 -11.90 8.22
CA ALA A 136 10.43 -10.74 7.44
C ALA A 136 11.28 -11.14 6.23
N ASP A 137 12.21 -12.08 6.38
CA ASP A 137 13.03 -12.59 5.28
C ASP A 137 12.19 -13.32 4.22
N ALA A 138 11.20 -14.11 4.65
CA ALA A 138 10.28 -14.79 3.74
C ALA A 138 9.37 -13.81 2.98
N VAL A 139 8.93 -12.74 3.63
CA VAL A 139 8.21 -11.63 2.97
C VAL A 139 9.13 -10.93 1.98
N ALA A 140 10.36 -10.57 2.38
CA ALA A 140 11.34 -9.89 1.55
C ALA A 140 11.72 -10.67 0.28
N ALA A 141 11.67 -11.99 0.32
CA ALA A 141 11.88 -12.84 -0.85
C ALA A 141 10.80 -12.68 -1.94
N GLY A 142 9.61 -12.16 -1.60
CA GLY A 142 8.54 -11.88 -2.58
C GLY A 142 7.98 -13.12 -3.28
N THR A 143 8.13 -14.30 -2.69
CA THR A 143 7.68 -15.60 -3.22
C THR A 143 6.76 -16.35 -2.24
N LEU A 144 6.01 -15.62 -1.42
CA LEU A 144 5.07 -16.23 -0.47
C LEU A 144 3.98 -17.00 -1.22
N THR A 145 3.63 -18.17 -0.69
CA THR A 145 2.63 -19.07 -1.27
C THR A 145 1.36 -19.17 -0.43
N HIS A 146 1.41 -18.78 0.85
CA HIS A 146 0.32 -18.82 1.84
C HIS A 146 0.53 -17.66 2.83
N GLY A 147 -0.53 -17.18 3.50
CA GLY A 147 -0.39 -16.25 4.63
C GLY A 147 0.38 -16.90 5.79
N THR A 148 1.13 -16.09 6.53
CA THR A 148 1.94 -16.57 7.67
C THR A 148 1.39 -15.96 8.95
N GLU A 149 0.93 -16.77 9.90
CA GLU A 149 0.45 -16.27 11.20
C GLU A 149 1.53 -16.46 12.27
N HIS A 150 1.75 -15.43 13.09
CA HIS A 150 2.58 -15.54 14.29
C HIS A 150 1.74 -16.09 15.44
N VAL A 151 1.91 -17.39 15.75
CA VAL A 151 1.35 -17.99 16.96
C VAL A 151 2.32 -17.76 18.11
N GLY A 152 2.16 -16.63 18.80
CA GLY A 152 2.87 -16.31 20.03
C GLY A 152 2.29 -17.10 21.20
N PHE A 153 2.69 -18.36 21.36
CA PHE A 153 2.89 -19.10 22.63
C PHE A 153 3.30 -20.54 22.27
N GLY A 154 4.62 -20.79 22.25
CA GLY A 154 5.23 -22.12 22.38
C GLY A 154 4.86 -23.21 21.36
N SER A 155 5.66 -23.35 20.31
CA SER A 155 6.32 -24.64 20.03
C SER A 155 7.50 -24.44 19.10
N ALA A 156 8.62 -25.03 19.51
CA ALA A 156 9.70 -25.37 18.63
C ALA A 156 9.15 -26.23 17.49
N ASP A 157 9.61 -25.99 16.27
CA ASP A 157 10.30 -27.06 15.56
C ASP A 157 11.25 -26.48 14.52
N ALA A 158 12.49 -26.92 14.66
CA ALA A 158 13.55 -26.75 13.71
C ALA A 158 13.55 -27.94 12.74
N ALA A 159 13.79 -27.63 11.47
CA ALA A 159 14.45 -28.45 10.47
C ALA A 159 13.68 -29.64 9.80
N GLU A 160 13.86 -29.64 8.48
CA GLU A 160 14.07 -30.80 7.59
C GLU A 160 12.86 -31.53 6.96
N GLY A 161 12.64 -31.23 5.67
CA GLY A 161 12.84 -32.19 4.58
C GLY A 161 12.05 -33.51 4.56
N GLY A 162 11.05 -33.58 3.68
CA GLY A 162 10.81 -34.77 2.87
C GLY A 162 9.54 -35.59 3.15
N ARG A 163 8.64 -35.55 2.15
CA ARG A 163 7.74 -36.64 1.68
C ARG A 163 6.77 -37.28 2.70
N GLY A 164 5.49 -37.20 2.35
CA GLY A 164 4.59 -38.36 2.44
C GLY A 164 3.31 -38.17 3.27
N ALA A 165 2.22 -37.93 2.54
CA ALA A 165 0.90 -38.54 2.71
C ALA A 165 0.13 -38.46 4.05
N ASN A 166 -0.99 -37.74 3.93
CA ASN A 166 -2.36 -38.14 4.31
C ASN A 166 -2.82 -37.92 5.76
N GLY A 167 -3.98 -37.26 5.89
CA GLY A 167 -4.63 -36.99 7.18
C GLY A 167 -5.75 -35.96 7.15
N THR A 168 -6.79 -36.22 6.36
CA THR A 168 -8.21 -35.87 6.57
C THR A 168 -8.61 -34.89 7.68
N SER A 169 -9.23 -33.77 7.29
CA SER A 169 -10.53 -33.25 7.77
C SER A 169 -10.90 -32.05 6.88
N GLY A 170 -12.09 -31.87 6.32
CA GLY A 170 -13.42 -32.30 6.71
C GLY A 170 -14.27 -31.04 6.86
N GLY A 171 -14.82 -30.50 5.76
CA GLY A 171 -15.62 -29.27 5.82
C GLY A 171 -16.26 -28.91 4.49
N ARG A 172 -17.46 -29.45 4.27
CA ARG A 172 -18.32 -29.28 3.09
C ARG A 172 -18.87 -27.85 3.04
N SER A 173 -19.01 -27.28 1.84
CA SER A 173 -20.33 -26.86 1.38
C SER A 173 -20.34 -26.68 -0.14
N ALA A 174 -21.27 -27.39 -0.76
CA ALA A 174 -21.47 -27.47 -2.19
C ALA A 174 -22.34 -26.30 -2.67
N SER A 175 -22.06 -25.81 -3.88
CA SER A 175 -23.09 -25.28 -4.77
C SER A 175 -22.70 -25.60 -6.21
N ARG A 176 -23.41 -26.56 -6.79
CA ARG A 176 -23.33 -26.99 -8.18
C ARG A 176 -24.19 -26.04 -9.04
N PRO A 177 -23.80 -25.71 -10.28
CA PRO A 177 -24.56 -24.82 -11.15
C PRO A 177 -25.63 -25.59 -11.96
N PRO A 178 -26.61 -24.92 -12.56
CA PRO A 178 -27.32 -25.47 -13.70
C PRO A 178 -27.02 -24.69 -14.99
N GLU A 179 -26.55 -25.43 -15.99
CA GLU A 179 -26.80 -25.14 -17.40
C GLU A 179 -28.30 -25.31 -17.71
N ARG A 180 -28.83 -24.49 -18.63
CA ARG A 180 -29.61 -24.97 -19.79
C ARG A 180 -29.95 -23.85 -20.79
N THR A 181 -29.47 -24.07 -22.02
CA THR A 181 -30.13 -23.98 -23.34
C THR A 181 -31.37 -23.09 -23.55
N ALA A 182 -31.21 -22.15 -24.48
CA ALA A 182 -32.09 -21.73 -25.59
C ALA A 182 -33.61 -22.01 -25.55
N GLN A 183 -34.41 -20.95 -25.72
CA GLN A 183 -35.40 -20.81 -26.81
C GLN A 183 -35.97 -19.38 -26.88
N SER A 184 -36.69 -19.11 -27.96
CA SER A 184 -36.77 -17.88 -28.74
C SER A 184 -38.08 -17.07 -28.64
N VAL A 185 -38.01 -15.84 -29.17
CA VAL A 185 -39.05 -14.96 -29.77
C VAL A 185 -39.86 -14.03 -28.84
N GLY A 186 -39.77 -12.70 -29.09
CA GLY A 186 -40.94 -11.80 -28.99
C GLY A 186 -40.78 -10.33 -28.56
N THR A 187 -40.08 -9.50 -29.35
CA THR A 187 -40.46 -8.11 -29.74
C THR A 187 -40.81 -7.03 -28.69
N ARG A 188 -39.99 -5.97 -28.56
CA ARG A 188 -40.20 -4.56 -29.05
C ARG A 188 -39.10 -3.61 -28.49
N GLY A 189 -38.49 -2.78 -29.35
CA GLY A 189 -37.37 -1.85 -29.05
C GLY A 189 -37.77 -0.53 -28.35
N PRO A 190 -37.00 0.59 -28.47
CA PRO A 190 -35.94 0.89 -29.46
C PRO A 190 -34.69 1.68 -28.96
N ALA A 191 -33.78 1.94 -29.93
CA ALA A 191 -32.80 3.04 -30.04
C ALA A 191 -31.40 2.92 -29.38
N ASP A 192 -30.33 2.91 -30.19
CA ASP A 192 -29.33 3.99 -30.37
C ASP A 192 -28.25 3.53 -31.38
N ALA A 193 -28.21 4.10 -32.59
CA ALA A 193 -27.14 4.96 -33.11
C ALA A 193 -25.69 4.49 -32.91
N GLY A 194 -25.01 4.24 -34.04
CA GLY A 194 -23.60 3.86 -34.08
C GLY A 194 -23.10 3.82 -35.52
N SER A 195 -22.97 5.02 -36.10
CA SER A 195 -22.36 5.30 -37.40
C SER A 195 -20.90 4.80 -37.46
N GLY A 196 -20.58 4.03 -38.50
CA GLY A 196 -19.22 3.80 -38.98
C GLY A 196 -19.22 3.92 -40.50
N THR A 197 -18.68 5.04 -40.98
CA THR A 197 -18.54 5.43 -42.38
C THR A 197 -17.31 4.80 -43.04
N SER A 198 -17.21 5.02 -44.36
CA SER A 198 -16.12 4.76 -45.32
C SER A 198 -16.19 3.38 -45.99
N ASP A 199 -16.03 3.24 -47.31
CA ASP A 199 -15.38 4.14 -48.27
C ASP A 199 -15.85 3.83 -49.70
N ALA A 200 -15.46 4.72 -50.61
CA ALA A 200 -15.61 4.75 -52.08
C ALA A 200 -15.25 3.41 -52.79
N ALA A 201 -15.48 3.17 -54.09
CA ALA A 201 -15.64 4.01 -55.28
C ALA A 201 -16.07 3.10 -56.46
N ASP A 202 -16.39 3.72 -57.61
CA ASP A 202 -16.24 3.23 -59.00
C ASP A 202 -17.04 1.97 -59.42
N GLY A 203 -17.58 1.83 -60.64
CA GLY A 203 -17.56 2.61 -61.86
C GLY A 203 -18.21 1.76 -62.96
N GLU A 204 -18.88 2.43 -63.90
CA GLU A 204 -19.13 2.08 -65.31
C GLU A 204 -19.80 0.75 -65.74
N GLY A 205 -20.62 0.86 -66.79
CA GLY A 205 -20.78 -0.20 -67.80
C GLY A 205 -22.17 -0.34 -68.41
N GLN A 206 -22.29 0.03 -69.69
CA GLN A 206 -23.17 -0.52 -70.77
C GLN A 206 -24.44 -1.31 -70.36
N GLY A 207 -25.66 -0.97 -70.78
CA GLY A 207 -26.07 -0.80 -72.18
C GLY A 207 -26.57 -2.14 -72.75
N ASP A 208 -27.89 -2.36 -72.80
CA ASP A 208 -28.51 -3.16 -73.88
C ASP A 208 -30.04 -2.92 -73.95
N ALA A 209 -30.54 -2.85 -75.17
CA ALA A 209 -31.95 -2.91 -75.59
C ALA A 209 -32.00 -3.92 -76.76
N PRO A 210 -33.14 -4.31 -77.40
CA PRO A 210 -34.54 -3.94 -77.22
C PRO A 210 -35.53 -5.15 -77.42
N ALA A 211 -36.78 -4.83 -77.82
CA ALA A 211 -37.85 -5.67 -78.40
C ALA A 211 -38.82 -6.33 -77.41
N GLY A 212 -40.15 -6.32 -77.60
CA GLY A 212 -41.04 -5.82 -78.66
C GLY A 212 -42.43 -6.47 -78.47
N GLY A 213 -43.53 -5.78 -78.82
CA GLY A 213 -44.88 -6.39 -78.84
C GLY A 213 -46.04 -5.43 -78.53
N ASP A 214 -46.61 -4.83 -79.58
CA ASP A 214 -47.83 -4.00 -79.66
C ASP A 214 -49.11 -4.89 -79.80
N PRO A 215 -50.35 -4.43 -80.08
CA PRO A 215 -51.20 -3.30 -79.61
C PRO A 215 -52.59 -3.78 -79.10
N SER A 216 -53.37 -2.92 -78.43
CA SER A 216 -54.78 -2.65 -78.86
C SER A 216 -55.47 -1.53 -78.04
N THR A 217 -55.64 -0.39 -78.71
CA THR A 217 -56.86 0.42 -78.88
C THR A 217 -57.90 0.55 -77.74
N GLY A 218 -58.11 1.80 -77.29
CA GLY A 218 -59.23 2.19 -76.44
C GLY A 218 -59.48 3.70 -76.37
N ARG A 219 -59.76 4.33 -77.52
CA ARG A 219 -60.61 5.52 -77.75
C ARG A 219 -61.03 6.35 -76.51
N ALA A 220 -60.52 7.58 -76.41
CA ALA A 220 -61.29 8.76 -75.96
C ALA A 220 -60.57 10.08 -76.34
N SER A 221 -61.01 10.67 -77.44
CA SER A 221 -60.70 12.04 -77.85
C SER A 221 -61.79 12.96 -77.30
N ALA A 222 -61.41 13.92 -76.43
CA ALA A 222 -62.06 15.22 -76.17
C ALA A 222 -61.70 15.82 -74.78
N ALA A 223 -60.41 15.95 -74.42
CA ALA A 223 -59.99 16.67 -73.19
C ALA A 223 -58.67 17.47 -73.38
N GLY A 224 -58.32 17.79 -74.63
CA GLY A 224 -56.98 18.23 -75.03
C GLY A 224 -56.60 19.69 -74.78
N ARG A 225 -57.48 20.52 -74.21
CA ARG A 225 -57.17 21.95 -73.93
C ARG A 225 -57.23 22.33 -72.45
N THR A 226 -58.07 21.68 -71.64
CA THR A 226 -58.07 21.82 -70.17
C THR A 226 -57.01 20.96 -69.49
N SER A 227 -56.62 19.82 -70.07
CA SER A 227 -55.53 18.97 -69.53
C SER A 227 -54.12 19.53 -69.75
N ALA A 228 -53.92 20.45 -70.70
CA ALA A 228 -52.63 21.10 -70.91
C ALA A 228 -52.42 22.26 -69.91
N GLY A 229 -53.48 23.05 -69.63
CA GLY A 229 -53.47 24.07 -68.57
C GLY A 229 -53.28 23.46 -67.17
N ASN A 230 -54.04 22.41 -66.84
CA ASN A 230 -53.89 21.72 -65.56
C ASN A 230 -52.50 21.06 -65.39
N ARG A 231 -51.88 20.56 -66.48
CA ARG A 231 -50.52 19.99 -66.43
C ARG A 231 -49.43 21.06 -66.22
N ALA A 232 -49.60 22.26 -66.75
CA ALA A 232 -48.68 23.37 -66.54
C ALA A 232 -48.79 23.92 -65.10
N GLU A 233 -50.01 24.10 -64.60
CA GLU A 233 -50.25 24.51 -63.20
C GLU A 233 -49.76 23.46 -62.19
N ASP A 234 -49.94 22.16 -62.50
CA ASP A 234 -49.39 21.07 -61.68
C ASP A 234 -47.87 21.02 -61.71
N ALA A 235 -47.23 21.35 -62.84
CA ALA A 235 -45.77 21.44 -62.94
C ALA A 235 -45.21 22.60 -62.12
N GLU A 236 -45.85 23.77 -62.17
CA GLU A 236 -45.49 24.91 -61.33
C GLU A 236 -45.73 24.64 -59.84
N ARG A 237 -46.82 23.96 -59.48
CA ARG A 237 -47.08 23.53 -58.10
C ARG A 237 -45.98 22.59 -57.59
N ARG A 238 -45.60 21.60 -58.39
CA ARG A 238 -44.51 20.66 -58.04
C ARG A 238 -43.17 21.36 -57.91
N GLU A 239 -42.88 22.36 -58.74
CA GLU A 239 -41.65 23.14 -58.65
C GLU A 239 -41.63 24.00 -57.38
N ARG A 240 -42.74 24.66 -57.03
CA ARG A 240 -42.88 25.40 -55.76
C ARG A 240 -42.72 24.49 -54.55
N GLU A 241 -43.34 23.32 -54.56
CA GLU A 241 -43.19 22.30 -53.49
C GLU A 241 -41.75 21.79 -53.39
N ARG A 242 -41.03 21.60 -54.51
CA ARG A 242 -39.60 21.25 -54.48
C ARG A 242 -38.76 22.37 -53.87
N GLN A 243 -38.98 23.61 -54.29
CA GLN A 243 -38.26 24.77 -53.76
C GLN A 243 -38.53 24.99 -52.27
N GLU A 244 -39.76 24.78 -51.82
CA GLU A 244 -40.13 24.85 -50.41
C GLU A 244 -39.45 23.73 -49.61
N ARG A 245 -39.48 22.47 -50.07
CA ARG A 245 -38.78 21.35 -49.44
C ARG A 245 -37.27 21.57 -49.36
N GLU A 246 -36.66 22.13 -50.41
CA GLU A 246 -35.23 22.47 -50.38
C GLU A 246 -34.94 23.61 -49.39
N ARG A 247 -35.78 24.64 -49.31
CA ARG A 247 -35.66 25.70 -48.30
C ARG A 247 -35.81 25.16 -46.88
N GLU A 248 -36.80 24.31 -46.62
CA GLU A 248 -36.99 23.65 -45.32
C GLU A 248 -35.79 22.77 -44.97
N LYS A 249 -35.25 22.01 -45.93
CA LYS A 249 -34.05 21.19 -45.72
C LYS A 249 -32.82 22.04 -45.42
N GLN A 250 -32.64 23.16 -46.13
CA GLN A 250 -31.57 24.11 -45.87
C GLN A 250 -31.74 24.79 -44.51
N GLN A 251 -32.96 25.14 -44.12
CA GLN A 251 -33.27 25.69 -42.80
C GLN A 251 -32.95 24.68 -41.70
N ARG A 252 -33.43 23.44 -41.81
CA ARG A 252 -33.10 22.35 -40.86
C ARG A 252 -31.60 22.13 -40.74
N ARG A 253 -30.86 22.15 -41.86
CA ARG A 253 -29.39 22.05 -41.85
C ARG A 253 -28.73 23.21 -41.12
N ARG A 254 -29.23 24.44 -41.29
CA ARG A 254 -28.72 25.63 -40.57
C ARG A 254 -29.02 25.56 -39.08
N GLU A 255 -30.23 25.15 -38.70
CA GLU A 255 -30.62 24.96 -37.30
C GLU A 255 -29.78 23.86 -36.63
N GLN A 256 -29.58 22.73 -37.31
CA GLN A 256 -28.68 21.67 -36.84
C GLN A 256 -27.24 22.15 -36.69
N ALA A 257 -26.72 22.93 -37.64
CA ALA A 257 -25.38 23.49 -37.55
C ALA A 257 -25.24 24.52 -36.41
N ALA A 258 -26.28 25.32 -36.15
CA ALA A 258 -26.30 26.25 -35.02
C ALA A 258 -26.32 25.50 -33.68
N ALA A 259 -27.19 24.50 -33.54
CA ALA A 259 -27.24 23.66 -32.35
C ALA A 259 -25.92 22.89 -32.11
N ALA A 260 -25.28 22.41 -33.17
CA ALA A 260 -23.97 21.75 -33.07
C ALA A 260 -22.87 22.71 -32.60
N ARG A 261 -22.90 23.97 -33.03
CA ARG A 261 -21.95 25.00 -32.55
C ARG A 261 -22.16 25.33 -31.08
N GLU A 262 -23.40 25.53 -30.67
CA GLU A 262 -23.73 25.81 -29.25
C GLU A 262 -23.30 24.65 -28.35
N ALA A 263 -23.54 23.40 -28.77
CA ALA A 263 -23.06 22.23 -28.04
C ALA A 263 -21.52 22.18 -27.93
N ALA A 264 -20.82 22.48 -29.02
CA ALA A 264 -19.36 22.52 -29.05
C ALA A 264 -18.77 23.64 -28.18
N GLU A 265 -19.41 24.82 -28.15
CA GLU A 265 -19.02 25.93 -27.26
C GLU A 265 -19.24 25.55 -25.79
N ALA A 266 -20.37 24.92 -25.45
CA ALA A 266 -20.61 24.42 -24.10
C ALA A 266 -19.61 23.34 -23.67
N ASP A 267 -19.18 22.47 -24.59
CA ASP A 267 -18.11 21.49 -24.34
C ASP A 267 -16.75 22.15 -24.13
N LEU A 268 -16.43 23.19 -24.91
CA LEU A 268 -15.21 23.97 -24.75
C LEU A 268 -15.15 24.65 -23.38
N ASP A 269 -16.25 25.27 -22.94
CA ASP A 269 -16.30 25.93 -21.63
C ASP A 269 -16.18 24.92 -20.49
N ARG A 270 -16.85 23.76 -20.60
CA ARG A 270 -16.65 22.65 -19.66
C ARG A 270 -15.20 22.18 -19.62
N ALA A 271 -14.53 22.10 -20.77
CA ALA A 271 -13.13 21.69 -20.85
C ALA A 271 -12.19 22.73 -20.22
N ARG A 272 -12.46 24.03 -20.44
CA ARG A 272 -11.72 25.14 -19.81
C ARG A 272 -11.85 25.13 -18.29
N THR A 273 -13.07 25.02 -17.76
CA THR A 273 -13.27 24.93 -16.31
C THR A 273 -12.52 23.76 -15.70
N ARG A 274 -12.60 22.56 -16.32
CA ARG A 274 -11.84 21.39 -15.85
C ARG A 274 -10.33 21.62 -15.89
N HIS A 275 -9.82 22.31 -16.91
CA HIS A 275 -8.42 22.65 -17.01
C HIS A 275 -7.99 23.62 -15.90
N ASP A 276 -8.76 24.67 -15.64
CA ASP A 276 -8.45 25.66 -14.61
C ASP A 276 -8.54 25.06 -13.19
N ASP A 277 -9.51 24.18 -12.96
CA ASP A 277 -9.63 23.41 -11.73
C ASP A 277 -8.41 22.48 -11.55
N ALA A 278 -7.98 21.79 -12.63
CA ALA A 278 -6.81 20.93 -12.60
C ALA A 278 -5.51 21.72 -12.34
N ALA A 279 -5.35 22.88 -12.97
CA ALA A 279 -4.20 23.77 -12.76
C ALA A 279 -4.17 24.29 -11.31
N THR A 280 -5.32 24.64 -10.75
CA THR A 280 -5.43 25.06 -9.34
C THR A 280 -5.08 23.90 -8.40
N ALA A 281 -5.59 22.70 -8.67
CA ALA A 281 -5.27 21.51 -7.89
C ALA A 281 -3.77 21.15 -7.95
N GLU A 282 -3.13 21.31 -9.12
CA GLU A 282 -1.68 21.12 -9.28
C GLU A 282 -0.88 22.12 -8.42
N GLN A 283 -1.23 23.40 -8.44
CA GLN A 283 -0.58 24.42 -7.61
C GLN A 283 -0.76 24.14 -6.12
N GLN A 284 -1.95 23.69 -5.70
CA GLN A 284 -2.21 23.29 -4.31
C GLN A 284 -1.40 22.07 -3.91
N ALA A 285 -1.28 21.07 -4.79
CA ALA A 285 -0.47 19.89 -4.55
C ALA A 285 1.03 20.23 -4.46
N ALA A 286 1.53 21.13 -5.31
CA ALA A 286 2.91 21.61 -5.26
C ALA A 286 3.21 22.34 -3.94
N THR A 287 2.32 23.25 -3.52
CA THR A 287 2.46 23.96 -2.24
C THR A 287 2.43 22.99 -1.05
N ALA A 288 1.51 22.02 -1.07
CA ALA A 288 1.43 21.00 -0.01
C ALA A 288 2.67 20.11 0.04
N LEU A 289 3.30 19.83 -1.11
CA LEU A 289 4.56 19.11 -1.18
C LEU A 289 5.70 19.92 -0.55
N GLU A 290 5.85 21.20 -0.89
CA GLU A 290 6.87 22.08 -0.30
C GLU A 290 6.72 22.20 1.23
N ASP A 291 5.48 22.31 1.72
CA ASP A 291 5.20 22.34 3.15
C ASP A 291 5.53 21.00 3.83
N ALA A 292 5.24 19.87 3.17
CA ALA A 292 5.58 18.55 3.68
C ALA A 292 7.09 18.30 3.71
N GLU A 293 7.83 18.75 2.68
CA GLU A 293 9.29 18.68 2.62
C GLU A 293 9.93 19.51 3.73
N ARG A 294 9.40 20.72 3.99
CA ARG A 294 9.87 21.57 5.10
C ARG A 294 9.62 20.93 6.45
N ALA A 295 8.42 20.41 6.68
CA ALA A 295 8.09 19.72 7.93
C ALA A 295 8.98 18.48 8.14
N SER A 296 9.31 17.76 7.07
CA SER A 296 10.25 16.64 7.13
C SER A 296 11.67 17.10 7.49
N ALA A 297 12.15 18.20 6.90
CA ALA A 297 13.47 18.75 7.23
C ALA A 297 13.56 19.18 8.70
N GLU A 298 12.54 19.89 9.20
CA GLU A 298 12.46 20.29 10.61
C GLU A 298 12.44 19.08 11.56
N ALA A 299 11.75 18.00 11.18
CA ALA A 299 11.72 16.78 11.97
C ALA A 299 13.10 16.09 12.05
N TYR A 300 13.84 16.02 10.94
CA TYR A 300 15.20 15.47 10.93
C TYR A 300 16.17 16.33 11.73
N GLU A 301 16.08 17.66 11.64
CA GLU A 301 16.91 18.56 12.44
C GLU A 301 16.65 18.36 13.95
N ALA A 302 15.37 18.25 14.35
CA ALA A 302 14.99 17.98 15.74
C ALA A 302 15.53 16.62 16.23
N GLU A 303 15.51 15.59 15.38
CA GLU A 303 16.11 14.29 15.70
C GLU A 303 17.61 14.43 15.96
N GLU A 304 18.35 15.11 15.09
CA GLU A 304 19.79 15.33 15.27
C GLU A 304 20.11 16.08 16.57
N GLU A 305 19.31 17.10 16.92
CA GLU A 305 19.44 17.81 18.19
C GLU A 305 19.24 16.90 19.40
N LEU A 306 18.24 16.02 19.36
CA LEU A 306 17.98 15.04 20.42
C LEU A 306 19.12 14.03 20.55
N VAL A 307 19.68 13.57 19.43
CA VAL A 307 20.84 12.67 19.43
C VAL A 307 22.05 13.36 20.06
N ARG A 308 22.33 14.62 19.71
CA ARG A 308 23.39 15.43 20.34
C ARG A 308 23.15 15.60 21.84
N ALA A 309 21.94 15.93 22.25
CA ALA A 309 21.58 16.08 23.66
C ALA A 309 21.76 14.78 24.45
N LEU A 310 21.37 13.63 23.88
CA LEU A 310 21.54 12.32 24.49
C LEU A 310 23.03 11.96 24.67
N ALA A 311 23.87 12.25 23.67
CA ALA A 311 25.31 12.06 23.77
C ALA A 311 25.92 12.88 24.91
N ASP A 312 25.48 14.12 25.07
CA ASP A 312 25.89 15.02 26.15
C ASP A 312 25.46 14.50 27.53
N VAL A 313 24.23 14.00 27.67
CA VAL A 313 23.75 13.37 28.91
C VAL A 313 24.57 12.12 29.24
N ARG A 314 24.86 11.26 28.25
CA ARG A 314 25.71 10.07 28.42
C ARG A 314 27.12 10.45 28.89
N ARG A 315 27.72 11.50 28.32
CA ARG A 315 29.03 12.03 28.75
C ARG A 315 28.98 12.47 30.21
N ARG A 316 28.02 13.30 30.59
CA ARG A 316 27.87 13.79 31.98
C ARG A 316 27.65 12.64 32.98
N LEU A 317 26.88 11.63 32.59
CA LEU A 317 26.67 10.44 33.41
C LEU A 317 27.97 9.63 33.59
N ALA A 318 28.77 9.49 32.53
CA ALA A 318 30.07 8.82 32.60
C ALA A 318 31.05 9.58 33.50
N GLU A 319 31.11 10.90 33.38
CA GLU A 319 31.91 11.77 34.25
C GLU A 319 31.49 11.62 35.73
N ALA A 320 30.19 11.66 36.02
CA ALA A 320 29.68 11.46 37.37
C ALA A 320 30.05 10.08 37.93
N ARG A 321 29.90 9.01 37.13
CA ARG A 321 30.27 7.64 37.51
C ARG A 321 31.77 7.49 37.78
N ALA A 322 32.62 8.18 37.02
CA ALA A 322 34.07 8.15 37.22
C ALA A 322 34.50 8.78 38.56
N VAL A 323 33.71 9.70 39.11
CA VAL A 323 34.00 10.36 40.39
C VAL A 323 33.56 9.50 41.59
N LEU A 324 32.53 8.67 41.46
CA LEU A 324 31.96 7.88 42.56
C LEU A 324 32.99 7.05 43.34
N PRO A 325 33.89 6.27 42.71
CA PRO A 325 34.86 5.45 43.46
C PRO A 325 35.76 6.26 44.39
N ARG A 326 36.19 7.45 43.95
CA ARG A 326 37.04 8.34 44.78
C ARG A 326 36.26 8.89 45.97
N VAL A 327 34.99 9.20 45.77
CA VAL A 327 34.10 9.67 46.85
C VAL A 327 33.85 8.54 47.85
N ASP A 328 33.60 7.31 47.37
CA ASP A 328 33.41 6.14 48.22
C ASP A 328 34.68 5.81 49.03
N GLU A 329 35.85 5.86 48.39
CA GLU A 329 37.14 5.67 49.08
C GLU A 329 37.39 6.75 50.14
N ALA A 330 37.15 8.02 49.80
CA ALA A 330 37.26 9.13 50.74
C ALA A 330 36.28 8.97 51.92
N LEU A 331 35.05 8.50 51.67
CA LEU A 331 34.05 8.24 52.71
C LEU A 331 34.49 7.10 53.63
N VAL A 332 35.04 6.01 53.09
CA VAL A 332 35.57 4.88 53.87
C VAL A 332 36.75 5.35 54.73
N ALA A 333 37.69 6.11 54.16
CA ALA A 333 38.83 6.66 54.87
C ALA A 333 38.39 7.60 56.00
N ALA A 334 37.45 8.51 55.73
CA ALA A 334 36.90 9.43 56.73
C ALA A 334 36.21 8.68 57.89
N ARG A 335 35.45 7.62 57.59
CA ARG A 335 34.81 6.77 58.61
C ARG A 335 35.84 6.03 59.47
N SER A 336 36.91 5.51 58.87
CA SER A 336 38.00 4.87 59.62
C SER A 336 38.67 5.88 60.57
N ALA A 337 39.07 7.03 60.04
CA ALA A 337 39.71 8.09 60.82
C ALA A 337 38.81 8.57 61.98
N ALA A 338 37.50 8.68 61.77
CA ALA A 338 36.55 9.01 62.83
C ALA A 338 36.52 7.96 63.95
N ARG A 339 36.51 6.66 63.60
CA ARG A 339 36.56 5.56 64.58
C ARG A 339 37.86 5.57 65.38
N ASP A 340 38.99 5.82 64.72
CA ASP A 340 40.29 5.85 65.40
C ASP A 340 40.40 7.05 66.34
N ARG A 341 39.92 8.23 65.94
CA ARG A 341 39.78 9.39 66.85
C ARG A 341 38.86 9.08 68.03
N GLN A 342 37.75 8.39 67.82
CA GLN A 342 36.85 7.98 68.91
C GLN A 342 37.53 7.02 69.90
N LYS A 343 38.31 6.04 69.39
CA LYS A 343 39.10 5.14 70.24
C LYS A 343 40.14 5.91 71.04
N ALA A 344 40.88 6.82 70.40
CA ALA A 344 41.88 7.65 71.05
C ALA A 344 41.26 8.53 72.15
N ALA A 345 40.11 9.17 71.88
CA ALA A 345 39.38 9.96 72.86
C ALA A 345 38.94 9.11 74.07
N ARG A 346 38.46 7.88 73.84
CA ARG A 346 38.11 6.95 74.94
C ARG A 346 39.33 6.52 75.75
N ALA A 347 40.48 6.28 75.11
CA ALA A 347 41.72 5.95 75.80
C ALA A 347 42.21 7.12 76.67
N ALA A 348 42.22 8.33 76.11
CA ALA A 348 42.57 9.56 76.83
C ALA A 348 41.63 9.81 78.03
N ALA A 349 40.32 9.59 77.87
CA ALA A 349 39.35 9.69 78.96
C ALA A 349 39.65 8.72 80.11
N ARG A 350 39.99 7.46 79.80
CA ARG A 350 40.38 6.44 80.80
C ARG A 350 41.71 6.79 81.48
N GLU A 351 42.65 7.38 80.76
CA GLU A 351 43.91 7.85 81.34
C GLU A 351 43.66 9.01 82.30
N LEU A 352 42.88 10.02 81.87
CA LEU A 352 42.46 11.14 82.70
C LEU A 352 41.75 10.68 83.99
N GLU A 353 40.84 9.72 83.88
CA GLU A 353 40.16 9.15 85.05
C GLU A 353 41.15 8.48 86.01
N ARG A 354 42.09 7.68 85.48
CA ARG A 354 43.15 7.04 86.30
C ARG A 354 44.05 8.05 86.99
N THR A 355 44.52 9.08 86.28
CA THR A 355 45.40 10.11 86.85
C THR A 355 44.66 10.97 87.87
N THR A 356 43.40 11.29 87.62
CA THR A 356 42.54 12.03 88.56
C THR A 356 42.34 11.22 89.83
N ASN A 357 41.96 9.94 89.73
CA ASN A 357 41.80 9.05 90.89
C ASN A 357 43.12 8.86 91.67
N ALA A 358 44.25 8.76 90.97
CA ALA A 358 45.57 8.70 91.61
C ALA A 358 45.90 9.99 92.37
N ALA A 359 45.61 11.16 91.79
CA ALA A 359 45.81 12.45 92.43
C ALA A 359 44.92 12.62 93.68
N VAL A 360 43.64 12.24 93.60
CA VAL A 360 42.71 12.24 94.75
C VAL A 360 43.25 11.36 95.87
N ARG A 361 43.68 10.12 95.57
CA ARG A 361 44.27 9.21 96.57
C ARG A 361 45.57 9.75 97.17
N ALA A 362 46.41 10.42 96.38
CA ALA A 362 47.64 11.03 96.87
C ALA A 362 47.34 12.14 97.88
N ARG A 363 46.37 13.00 97.56
CA ARG A 363 45.89 14.07 98.46
C ARG A 363 45.29 13.51 99.74
N GLU A 364 44.43 12.49 99.66
CA GLU A 364 43.88 11.83 100.86
C GLU A 364 44.97 11.21 101.75
N ARG A 365 46.06 10.70 101.16
CA ARG A 365 47.21 10.17 101.94
C ARG A 365 47.98 11.28 102.63
N GLU A 366 48.22 12.40 101.94
CA GLU A 366 48.85 13.59 102.52
C GLU A 366 48.02 14.13 103.70
N GLU A 367 46.71 14.27 103.53
CA GLU A 367 45.78 14.71 104.58
C GLU A 367 45.76 13.74 105.79
N ARG A 368 45.82 12.42 105.56
CA ARG A 368 45.92 11.42 106.66
C ARG A 368 47.24 11.53 107.43
N LEU A 369 48.36 11.64 106.72
CA LEU A 369 49.68 11.78 107.35
C LEU A 369 49.76 13.07 108.18
N ALA A 370 49.15 14.16 107.71
CA ALA A 370 49.07 15.42 108.45
C ALA A 370 48.15 15.37 109.70
N ALA A 371 47.21 14.42 109.76
CA ALA A 371 46.33 14.23 110.93
C ALA A 371 46.93 13.30 112.01
N GLU A 372 47.97 12.52 111.66
CA GLU A 372 48.68 11.61 112.58
C GLU A 372 49.88 12.29 113.29
N THR A 373 50.32 13.45 112.80
CA THR A 373 51.32 14.34 113.42
C THR A 373 50.64 15.42 114.25
#